data_AF-A0A6H9YT55-F1
#
_entry.id   AF-A0A6H9YT55-F1
#
_cell.length_a   1.000
_cell.length_b   1.000
_cell.length_c   1.000
_cell.angle_alpha   90.00
_cell.angle_beta   90.00
_cell.angle_gamma   90.00
#
_symmetry.space_group_name_H-M   'P 1'
#
loop_
_entity.id
_entity.type
_entity.pdbx_description
1 polymer ?
#
loop_
_entity_poly.entity_id
_entity_poly.type
_entity_poly.pdbx_seq_one_letter_code
_entity_poly.pdbx_strand_id
1 'polypeptide(L)' 'MRWSGDVRAELGDAVDFVLDGGPCQIGVESTIVDVTGEIPTGLRPGGVTREDLQAALGRPIAVHSTSRVRVPGLA' A
#
# COMPACT_ATOMS: atom_id res chain seq x y z
N MET A 1 19.91 -11.47 7.02
CA MET A 1 19.23 -10.17 7.21
C MET A 1 18.05 -10.41 8.13
N ARG A 2 17.90 -9.63 9.21
CA ARG A 2 16.75 -9.69 10.13
C ARG A 2 15.89 -8.45 9.87
N TRP A 3 14.65 -8.64 9.39
CA TRP A 3 13.71 -7.57 9.04
C TRP A 3 13.25 -6.76 10.26
N SER A 4 13.19 -7.40 11.42
CA SER A 4 13.04 -6.72 12.71
C SER A 4 14.21 -5.75 13.03
N GLY A 5 15.34 -5.89 12.34
CA GLY A 5 16.48 -4.97 12.43
C GLY A 5 16.17 -3.59 11.86
N ASP A 6 15.44 -3.51 10.76
CA ASP A 6 15.05 -2.23 10.13
C ASP A 6 14.08 -1.46 11.06
N VAL A 7 13.09 -2.17 11.62
CA VAL A 7 12.14 -1.61 12.59
C VAL A 7 12.85 -1.09 13.84
N ARG A 8 13.81 -1.84 14.37
CA ARG A 8 14.60 -1.41 15.54
C ARG A 8 15.50 -0.21 15.24
N ALA A 9 16.07 -0.14 14.04
CA ALA A 9 16.90 0.98 13.63
C ALA A 9 16.08 2.27 13.48
N GLU A 10 14.83 2.17 13.02
CA GLU A 10 13.94 3.33 12.84
C GLU A 10 13.27 3.79 14.15
N LEU A 11 12.73 2.85 14.94
CA LEU A 11 11.92 3.18 16.12
C LEU A 11 12.71 3.21 17.44
N GLY A 12 13.82 2.46 17.54
CA GLY A 12 14.67 2.43 18.72
C GLY A 12 13.89 2.19 20.02
N ASP A 13 14.15 3.04 21.02
CA ASP A 13 13.53 2.99 22.34
C ASP A 13 12.13 3.65 22.39
N ALA A 14 11.58 4.11 21.25
CA ALA A 14 10.23 4.69 21.19
C ALA A 14 9.13 3.64 21.32
N VAL A 15 9.47 2.34 21.25
CA VAL A 15 8.55 1.21 21.39
C VAL A 15 9.11 0.20 22.38
N ASP A 16 8.25 -0.31 23.26
CA ASP A 16 8.65 -1.29 24.27
C ASP A 16 8.95 -2.68 23.67
N PHE A 17 8.32 -3.00 22.53
CA PHE A 17 8.38 -4.33 21.92
C PHE A 17 8.47 -4.26 20.39
N VAL A 18 9.19 -5.23 19.82
CA VAL A 18 9.21 -5.52 18.38
C VAL A 18 8.93 -6.99 18.18
N LEU A 19 7.87 -7.30 17.44
CA LEU A 19 7.52 -8.67 17.06
C LEU A 19 8.24 -9.06 15.77
N ASP A 20 9.07 -10.09 15.83
CA ASP A 20 9.79 -10.60 14.66
C ASP A 20 8.97 -11.69 13.96
N GLY A 21 8.26 -11.29 12.90
CA GLY A 21 7.52 -12.20 12.02
C GLY A 21 8.32 -12.72 10.83
N GLY A 22 9.62 -12.41 10.74
CA GLY A 22 10.43 -12.65 9.55
C GLY A 22 10.14 -11.68 8.39
N PRO A 23 10.59 -12.02 7.17
CA PRO A 23 10.41 -11.19 5.97
C PRO A 23 8.95 -10.93 5.61
N CYS A 24 8.64 -9.71 5.17
CA CYS A 24 7.36 -9.44 4.51
C CYS A 24 7.25 -10.24 3.20
N GLN A 25 6.11 -10.90 2.99
CA GLN A 25 5.89 -11.71 1.78
C GLN A 25 5.80 -10.88 0.49
N ILE A 26 5.21 -9.68 0.59
CA ILE A 26 4.98 -8.78 -0.55
C ILE A 26 6.00 -7.63 -0.57
N GLY A 27 6.33 -7.08 0.61
CA GLY A 27 7.39 -6.07 0.75
C GLY A 27 7.07 -4.67 0.20
N VAL A 28 5.85 -4.42 -0.26
CA VAL A 28 5.34 -3.10 -0.64
C VAL A 28 4.04 -2.79 0.12
N GLU A 29 3.69 -1.52 0.20
CA GLU A 29 2.46 -1.08 0.84
C GLU A 29 1.21 -1.57 0.08
N SER A 30 0.04 -1.41 0.72
CA SER A 30 -1.23 -1.79 0.11
C SER A 30 -1.62 -0.93 -1.10
N THR A 31 -2.33 -1.52 -2.04
CA THR A 31 -2.98 -0.80 -3.13
C THR A 31 -4.15 0.02 -2.58
N ILE A 32 -4.26 1.30 -2.99
CA ILE A 32 -5.39 2.18 -2.60
C ILE A 32 -6.20 2.51 -3.84
N VAL A 33 -7.52 2.33 -3.74
CA VAL A 33 -8.49 2.63 -4.80
C VAL A 33 -9.60 3.52 -4.23
N ASP A 34 -9.88 4.62 -4.90
CA ASP A 34 -11.07 5.43 -4.65
C ASP A 34 -12.28 4.79 -5.34
N VAL A 35 -13.34 4.55 -4.58
CA VAL A 35 -14.61 3.98 -5.07
C VAL A 35 -15.80 4.92 -4.83
N THR A 36 -15.53 6.19 -4.53
CA THR A 36 -16.57 7.20 -4.29
C THR A 36 -17.18 7.76 -5.58
N GLY A 37 -16.45 7.69 -6.69
CA GLY A 37 -16.91 8.08 -8.03
C GLY A 37 -17.53 6.93 -8.83
N GLU A 38 -18.07 7.24 -10.01
CA GLU A 38 -18.66 6.26 -10.92
C GLU A 38 -17.64 5.22 -11.42
N ILE A 39 -16.41 5.67 -11.71
CA ILE A 39 -15.30 4.84 -12.15
C ILE A 39 -14.30 4.73 -11.00
N PRO A 40 -14.04 3.52 -10.46
CA PRO A 40 -13.03 3.34 -9.44
C PRO A 40 -11.66 3.81 -9.93
N THR A 41 -10.93 4.52 -9.09
CA THR A 41 -9.68 5.18 -9.48
C THR A 41 -8.53 4.71 -8.59
N GLY A 42 -7.47 4.19 -9.20
CA GLY A 42 -6.26 3.78 -8.46
C GLY A 42 -5.50 5.01 -7.96
N LEU A 43 -5.34 5.11 -6.63
CA LEU A 43 -4.65 6.22 -5.95
C LEU A 43 -3.21 5.89 -5.57
N ARG A 44 -2.93 4.64 -5.19
CA ARG A 44 -1.58 4.17 -4.88
C ARG A 44 -1.38 2.74 -5.36
N PRO A 45 -0.32 2.44 -6.15
CA PRO A 45 0.04 1.07 -6.48
C PRO A 45 0.54 0.32 -5.25
N GLY A 46 0.31 -0.98 -5.20
CA GLY A 46 0.74 -1.83 -4.10
C GLY A 46 0.65 -3.30 -4.48
N GLY A 47 0.54 -4.18 -3.49
CA GLY A 47 0.54 -5.65 -3.68
C GLY A 47 -0.59 -6.23 -4.54
N VAL A 48 -1.66 -5.47 -4.81
CA VAL A 48 -2.78 -5.88 -5.69
C VAL A 48 -2.68 -5.11 -7.00
N THR A 49 -2.63 -5.82 -8.12
CA THR A 49 -2.46 -5.20 -9.44
C THR A 49 -3.74 -4.54 -9.94
N ARG A 50 -3.61 -3.66 -10.93
CA ARG A 50 -4.78 -3.07 -11.61
C ARG A 50 -5.60 -4.15 -12.30
N GLU A 51 -4.93 -5.14 -12.86
CA GLU A 51 -5.51 -6.27 -13.57
C GLU A 51 -6.35 -7.12 -12.62
N ASP A 52 -5.84 -7.42 -11.42
CA ASP A 52 -6.57 -8.14 -10.37
C ASP A 52 -7.85 -7.38 -9.98
N LEU A 53 -7.76 -6.06 -9.80
CA LEU A 53 -8.90 -5.20 -9.46
C LEU A 53 -9.94 -5.19 -10.59
N GLN A 54 -9.51 -5.06 -11.84
CA GLN A 54 -10.42 -5.08 -13.00
C GLN A 54 -11.12 -6.43 -13.13
N ALA A 55 -10.40 -7.54 -12.92
CA ALA A 55 -10.96 -8.88 -12.95
C ALA A 55 -11.99 -9.09 -11.83
N ALA A 56 -11.69 -8.63 -10.61
CA ALA A 56 -12.59 -8.76 -9.46
C ALA A 56 -13.84 -7.89 -9.57
N LEU A 57 -13.72 -6.68 -10.14
CA LEU A 57 -14.82 -5.72 -10.21
C LEU A 57 -15.62 -5.78 -11.51
N GLY A 58 -15.10 -6.43 -12.55
CA GLY A 58 -15.74 -6.50 -13.88
C GLY A 58 -15.87 -5.15 -14.58
N ARG A 59 -15.05 -4.16 -14.23
CA ARG A 59 -15.07 -2.79 -14.76
C ARG A 59 -13.68 -2.19 -14.82
N PRO A 60 -13.44 -1.20 -15.71
CA PRO A 60 -12.14 -0.54 -15.79
C PRO A 60 -11.80 0.23 -14.50
N ILE A 61 -10.51 0.28 -14.18
CA ILE A 61 -9.95 1.14 -13.14
C ILE A 61 -9.33 2.36 -13.82
N ALA A 62 -9.70 3.57 -13.43
CA ALA A 62 -9.03 4.79 -13.88
C ALA A 62 -7.67 4.96 -13.17
N VAL A 63 -6.73 5.64 -13.80
CA VAL A 63 -5.45 5.99 -13.19
C VAL A 63 -5.52 7.44 -12.73
N HIS A 64 -5.25 7.68 -11.45
CA HIS A 64 -5.21 9.04 -10.94
C HIS A 64 -3.96 9.75 -11.50
N SER A 65 -4.13 10.71 -12.40
CA SER A 65 -3.00 11.38 -13.07
C SER A 65 -2.34 12.46 -12.21
N THR A 66 -3.01 12.94 -11.15
CA THR A 66 -2.55 13.83 -10.07
C THR A 66 -3.79 14.48 -9.46
N SER A 67 -3.94 14.48 -8.14
CA SER A 67 -4.60 15.56 -7.37
C SER A 67 -4.82 15.20 -5.90
N ARG A 68 -4.62 16.23 -5.05
CA ARG A 68 -5.19 16.65 -3.73
C ARG A 68 -5.67 15.63 -2.69
N VAL A 69 -5.89 14.36 -3.02
CA VAL A 69 -6.26 13.31 -2.08
C VAL A 69 -4.99 12.90 -1.33
N ARG A 70 -4.97 13.13 -0.02
CA ARG A 70 -3.88 12.64 0.82
C ARG A 70 -4.03 11.15 1.01
N VAL A 71 -3.24 10.38 0.27
CA VAL A 71 -2.99 8.97 0.54
C VAL A 71 -1.58 8.83 1.10
N PRO A 72 -1.36 8.03 2.17
CA PRO A 72 -0.01 7.77 2.65
C PRO A 72 0.88 7.22 1.53
N GLY A 73 2.13 7.67 1.42
CA GLY A 73 3.08 7.16 0.44
C GLY A 73 2.92 7.68 -1.00
N LEU A 74 2.07 8.68 -1.24
CA LEU A 74 2.09 9.46 -2.47
C LEU A 74 2.84 10.77 -2.19
N ALA A 75 3.92 11.02 -2.94
CA ALA A 75 4.72 12.26 -2.86
C ALA A 75 3.95 13.46 -3.41
#